data_AF-A0A8J2R3N2-F1
#
_entry.id   AF-A0A8J2R3N2-F1
#
_cell.length_a   1.000
_cell.length_b   1.000
_cell.length_c   1.000
_cell.angle_alpha   90.00
_cell.angle_beta   90.00
_cell.angle_gamma   90.00
#
_symmetry.space_group_name_H-M   'P 1'
#
loop_
_entity.id
_entity.type
_entity.pdbx_description
1 polymer ?
#
loop_
_entity_poly.entity_id
_entity_poly.type
_entity_poly.pdbx_seq_one_letter_code
_entity_poly.pdbx_strand_id
1 'polypeptide(L)'
;MRIFQKMEGDVNCVVWDASLVLAKYLETMCQTKPEFLSGLRVLELGSGLGVVGLTAATLGAQVTLTDLPEALPLLRLNLSENKSKIASMGGYAIAESLVWGIATSNRNPAVFKSHTETEAHNIFNTRTKRF
;
A
#
# COMPACT_ATOMS: atom_id res chain seq x y z
N MET A 1 -7.66 -9.38 -12.40
CA MET A 1 -7.07 -8.02 -12.30
C MET A 1 -6.08 -7.91 -13.44
N ARG A 2 -5.91 -6.75 -14.06
CA ARG A 2 -4.88 -6.52 -15.10
C ARG A 2 -3.86 -5.52 -14.58
N ILE A 3 -2.57 -5.82 -14.73
CA ILE A 3 -1.47 -4.97 -14.26
C ILE A 3 -0.52 -4.74 -15.44
N PHE A 4 -0.30 -3.48 -15.78
CA PHE A 4 0.68 -3.06 -16.77
C PHE A 4 2.06 -2.92 -16.11
N GLN A 5 3.06 -3.40 -16.84
CA GLN A 5 4.49 -3.33 -16.50
C GLN A 5 5.22 -2.64 -17.66
N LYS A 6 6.34 -1.98 -17.37
CA LYS A 6 7.27 -1.53 -18.43
C LYS A 6 8.50 -2.41 -18.42
N MET A 7 8.92 -2.84 -19.61
CA MET A 7 10.14 -3.64 -19.80
C MET A 7 11.42 -2.80 -19.69
N GLU A 8 11.31 -1.48 -19.90
CA GLU A 8 12.37 -0.50 -19.70
C GLU A 8 11.89 0.55 -18.69
N GLY A 9 12.63 0.72 -17.59
CA GLY A 9 12.30 1.62 -16.49
C GLY A 9 12.99 1.23 -15.17
N ASP A 10 12.78 2.02 -14.12
CA ASP A 10 13.28 1.75 -12.77
C ASP A 10 12.51 0.60 -12.09
N VAL A 11 12.96 0.21 -10.89
CA VAL A 11 12.41 -0.88 -10.05
C VAL A 11 10.89 -0.79 -9.75
N ASN A 12 10.28 0.36 -10.01
CA ASN A 12 8.83 0.59 -9.86
C ASN A 12 8.00 0.07 -11.05
N CYS A 13 8.63 -0.45 -12.10
CA CYS A 13 7.96 -0.89 -13.33
C CYS A 13 7.65 -2.39 -13.41
N VAL A 14 8.08 -3.17 -12.41
CA VAL A 14 7.96 -4.65 -12.39
C VAL A 14 7.17 -5.15 -11.19
N VAL A 15 6.54 -6.31 -11.36
CA VAL A 15 5.88 -7.04 -10.27
C VAL A 15 6.93 -7.81 -9.48
N TRP A 16 6.99 -7.55 -8.18
CA TRP A 16 7.87 -8.26 -7.25
C TRP A 16 7.18 -9.52 -6.71
N ASP A 17 7.92 -10.62 -6.56
CA ASP A 17 7.36 -11.90 -6.06
C ASP A 17 6.65 -11.75 -4.70
N ALA A 18 7.21 -10.94 -3.80
CA ALA A 18 6.61 -10.66 -2.50
C ALA A 18 5.20 -10.04 -2.62
N SER A 19 4.96 -9.22 -3.65
CA SER A 19 3.64 -8.62 -3.89
C SER A 19 2.61 -9.66 -4.32
N LEU A 20 3.01 -10.68 -5.08
CA LEU A 20 2.15 -11.79 -5.48
C LEU A 20 1.80 -12.67 -4.28
N VAL A 21 2.79 -12.97 -3.43
CA VAL A 21 2.59 -13.76 -2.21
C VAL A 21 1.62 -13.04 -1.26
N LEU A 22 1.82 -11.74 -1.02
CA LEU A 22 0.96 -10.98 -0.12
C LEU A 22 -0.46 -10.81 -0.69
N ALA A 23 -0.60 -10.52 -2.00
CA ALA A 23 -1.91 -10.47 -2.64
C ALA A 23 -2.66 -11.80 -2.48
N LYS A 24 -1.97 -12.93 -2.71
CA LYS A 24 -2.57 -14.26 -2.56
C LYS A 24 -2.97 -14.57 -1.13
N TYR A 25 -2.16 -14.13 -0.17
CA TYR A 25 -2.49 -14.25 1.25
C TYR A 25 -3.78 -13.50 1.59
N LEU A 26 -3.93 -12.25 1.15
CA LEU A 26 -5.16 -11.46 1.39
C LEU A 26 -6.41 -12.11 0.78
N GLU A 27 -6.31 -12.64 -0.44
CA GLU A 27 -7.39 -13.40 -1.06
C GLU A 27 -7.78 -14.62 -0.20
N THR A 28 -6.79 -15.39 0.25
CA THR A 28 -7.00 -16.59 1.05
C THR A 28 -7.67 -16.25 2.39
N MET A 29 -7.26 -15.16 3.03
CA MET A 29 -7.91 -14.67 4.25
C MET A 29 -9.38 -14.33 3.99
N CYS A 30 -9.68 -13.62 2.90
CA CYS A 30 -11.05 -13.25 2.56
C CYS A 30 -11.92 -14.43 2.12
N GLN A 31 -11.35 -15.52 1.61
CA GLN A 31 -12.09 -16.76 1.36
C GLN A 31 -12.61 -17.40 2.66
N THR A 32 -11.81 -17.33 3.75
CA THR A 32 -12.20 -17.87 5.06
C THR A 32 -13.03 -16.89 5.89
N LYS A 33 -12.82 -15.58 5.68
CA LYS A 33 -13.46 -14.47 6.41
C LYS A 33 -13.81 -13.36 5.41
N PRO A 34 -14.97 -13.43 4.72
CA PRO A 34 -15.33 -12.49 3.64
C PRO A 34 -15.27 -11.00 4.03
N GLU A 35 -15.48 -10.69 5.30
CA GLU A 35 -15.46 -9.35 5.87
C GLU A 35 -14.05 -8.84 6.28
N PHE A 36 -13.00 -9.66 6.12
CA PHE A 36 -11.65 -9.37 6.63
C PHE A 36 -11.09 -8.00 6.18
N LEU A 37 -11.42 -7.56 4.96
CA LEU A 37 -11.00 -6.27 4.41
C LEU A 37 -12.16 -5.32 4.07
N SER A 38 -13.39 -5.80 4.09
CA SER A 38 -14.55 -5.05 3.61
C SER A 38 -14.75 -3.77 4.42
N GLY A 39 -14.77 -2.62 3.73
CA GLY A 39 -14.95 -1.30 4.33
C GLY A 39 -13.75 -0.77 5.14
N LEU A 40 -12.67 -1.54 5.30
CA LEU A 40 -11.50 -1.08 6.05
C LEU A 40 -10.70 -0.03 5.26
N ARG A 41 -10.17 0.96 5.98
CA ARG A 41 -9.24 1.94 5.40
C ARG A 41 -7.83 1.37 5.41
N VAL A 42 -7.23 1.22 4.24
CA VAL A 42 -5.90 0.63 4.05
C VAL A 42 -4.98 1.67 3.41
N LEU A 43 -3.78 1.82 3.98
CA LEU A 43 -2.69 2.58 3.37
C LEU A 43 -1.62 1.59 2.92
N GLU A 44 -1.26 1.61 1.64
CA GLU A 44 -0.12 0.85 1.12
C GLU A 44 1.06 1.79 0.92
N LEU A 45 2.21 1.43 1.49
CA LEU A 45 3.47 2.16 1.37
C LEU A 45 4.38 1.45 0.37
N GLY A 46 4.86 2.17 -0.65
CA GLY A 46 5.70 1.57 -1.70
C GLY A 46 4.88 0.66 -2.61
N SER A 47 3.75 1.15 -3.11
CA SER A 47 2.80 0.39 -3.93
C SER A 47 3.40 -0.15 -5.24
N GLY A 48 4.41 0.51 -5.80
CA GLY A 48 4.95 0.24 -7.13
C GLY A 48 3.85 0.24 -8.18
N LEU A 49 3.52 -0.96 -8.67
CA LEU A 49 2.43 -1.18 -9.64
C LEU A 49 1.03 -1.29 -9.02
N GLY A 50 0.94 -1.37 -7.69
CA GLY A 50 -0.30 -1.42 -6.92
C GLY A 50 -0.87 -2.82 -6.74
N VAL A 51 -0.10 -3.90 -6.96
CA VAL A 51 -0.63 -5.28 -6.96
C VAL A 51 -1.38 -5.63 -5.67
N VAL A 52 -0.80 -5.32 -4.50
CA VAL A 52 -1.39 -5.70 -3.21
C VAL A 52 -2.54 -4.77 -2.86
N GLY A 53 -2.34 -3.45 -2.94
CA GLY A 53 -3.41 -2.50 -2.63
C GLY A 53 -4.60 -2.59 -3.57
N LEU A 54 -4.40 -2.83 -4.88
CA LEU A 54 -5.52 -3.07 -5.81
C LEU A 54 -6.23 -4.38 -5.51
N THR A 55 -5.50 -5.44 -5.14
CA THR A 55 -6.10 -6.69 -4.64
C THR A 55 -6.98 -6.41 -3.43
N ALA A 56 -6.46 -5.70 -2.42
CA ALA A 56 -7.22 -5.32 -1.24
C ALA A 56 -8.48 -4.51 -1.59
N ALA A 57 -8.38 -3.56 -2.52
CA ALA A 57 -9.53 -2.79 -3.01
C ALA A 57 -10.57 -3.68 -3.69
N THR A 58 -10.15 -4.67 -4.49
CA THR A 58 -11.10 -5.65 -5.07
C THR A 58 -11.72 -6.61 -4.05
N LEU A 59 -11.19 -6.65 -2.83
CA LEU A 59 -11.73 -7.38 -1.69
C LEU A 59 -12.59 -6.47 -0.77
N GLY A 60 -12.97 -5.28 -1.24
CA GLY A 60 -13.90 -4.38 -0.56
C GLY A 60 -13.25 -3.30 0.31
N ALA A 61 -11.92 -3.22 0.37
CA ALA A 61 -11.22 -2.19 1.14
C ALA A 61 -11.32 -0.79 0.51
N GLN A 62 -11.08 0.24 1.33
CA GLN A 62 -10.94 1.64 0.96
C GLN A 62 -9.45 2.01 0.99
N VAL A 63 -8.79 1.94 -0.16
CA VAL A 63 -7.31 1.91 -0.24
C VAL A 63 -6.74 3.26 -0.67
N THR A 64 -5.69 3.70 0.02
CA THR A 64 -4.77 4.75 -0.46
C THR A 64 -3.45 4.08 -0.82
N LEU A 65 -3.16 4.06 -2.12
CA LEU A 65 -1.91 3.55 -2.69
C LEU A 65 -0.88 4.67 -2.64
N THR A 66 0.32 4.41 -2.12
CA THR A 66 1.36 5.44 -2.06
C THR A 66 2.72 4.97 -2.52
N ASP A 67 3.41 5.83 -3.25
CA ASP A 67 4.77 5.61 -3.73
C ASP A 67 5.46 6.95 -4.03
N LEU A 68 6.67 6.91 -4.56
CA LEU A 68 7.38 8.07 -5.06
C LEU A 68 6.64 8.71 -6.24
N PRO A 69 6.78 10.04 -6.45
CA PRO A 69 6.13 10.75 -7.55
C PRO A 69 6.32 10.09 -8.92
N GLU A 70 7.48 9.49 -9.18
CA GLU A 70 7.84 8.88 -10.46
C GLU A 70 7.09 7.57 -10.74
N ALA A 71 6.61 6.88 -9.70
CA ALA A 71 5.81 5.66 -9.83
C ALA A 71 4.33 5.94 -10.13
N LEU A 72 3.83 7.14 -9.76
CA LEU A 72 2.42 7.48 -9.87
C LEU A 72 1.81 7.34 -11.27
N PRO A 73 2.48 7.71 -12.38
CA PRO A 73 1.88 7.57 -13.70
C PRO A 73 1.47 6.13 -14.02
N LEU A 74 2.33 5.15 -13.74
CA LEU A 74 2.05 3.74 -14.01
C LEU A 74 1.08 3.15 -12.98
N LEU A 75 1.21 3.53 -11.70
CA LEU A 75 0.27 3.15 -10.65
C LEU A 75 -1.15 3.62 -10.95
N ARG A 76 -1.33 4.87 -11.41
CA ARG A 76 -2.63 5.44 -11.78
C ARG A 76 -3.21 4.76 -13.01
N LEU A 77 -2.38 4.37 -13.99
CA LEU A 77 -2.82 3.55 -15.13
C LEU A 77 -3.42 2.23 -14.65
N ASN A 78 -2.69 1.49 -13.79
CA ASN A 78 -3.16 0.23 -13.22
C ASN A 78 -4.42 0.38 -12.38
N LEU A 79 -4.53 1.47 -11.60
CA LEU A 79 -5.74 1.80 -10.86
C LEU A 79 -6.93 2.04 -11.81
N SER A 80 -6.74 2.84 -12.86
CA SER A 80 -7.80 3.18 -13.81
C SER A 80 -8.35 1.93 -14.52
N GLU A 81 -7.46 1.01 -14.88
CA GLU A 81 -7.77 -0.25 -15.54
C GLU A 81 -8.66 -1.17 -14.67
N ASN A 82 -8.47 -1.13 -13.35
CA ASN A 82 -9.20 -1.99 -12.43
C ASN A 82 -10.37 -1.29 -11.71
N LYS A 83 -10.60 0.00 -11.98
CA LYS A 83 -11.58 0.84 -11.26
C LYS A 83 -13.00 0.25 -11.29
N SER A 84 -13.45 -0.23 -12.43
CA SER A 84 -14.78 -0.85 -12.58
C SER A 84 -14.92 -2.10 -11.70
N LYS A 85 -13.91 -2.97 -11.70
CA LYS A 85 -13.89 -4.18 -10.88
C LYS A 85 -13.84 -3.86 -9.39
N ILE A 86 -13.06 -2.86 -8.98
CA ILE A 86 -13.00 -2.42 -7.59
C ILE A 86 -14.38 -1.95 -7.11
N ALA A 87 -15.03 -1.10 -7.91
CA ALA A 87 -16.36 -0.58 -7.59
C ALA A 87 -17.42 -1.69 -7.52
N SER A 88 -17.40 -2.67 -8.44
CA SER A 88 -18.36 -3.78 -8.43
C SER A 88 -18.22 -4.70 -7.20
N MET A 89 -17.05 -4.65 -6.53
CA MET A 89 -16.77 -5.42 -5.31
C MET A 89 -16.96 -4.58 -4.03
N GLY A 90 -17.49 -3.36 -4.13
CA GLY A 90 -17.73 -2.48 -2.99
C GLY A 90 -16.48 -1.79 -2.42
N GLY A 91 -15.34 -1.90 -3.11
CA GLY A 91 -14.10 -1.24 -2.70
C GLY A 91 -13.90 0.12 -3.35
N TYR A 92 -12.80 0.75 -2.95
CA TYR A 92 -12.34 2.03 -3.49
C TYR A 92 -10.82 2.08 -3.46
N ALA A 93 -10.22 2.82 -4.40
CA ALA A 93 -8.80 3.09 -4.36
C ALA A 93 -8.46 4.46 -4.97
N ILE A 94 -7.48 5.13 -4.35
CA ILE A 94 -6.78 6.31 -4.88
C ILE A 94 -5.28 6.07 -4.83
N ALA A 95 -4.54 6.85 -5.62
CA ALA A 95 -3.08 6.85 -5.61
C ALA A 95 -2.58 8.26 -5.27
N GLU A 96 -1.64 8.37 -4.34
CA GLU A 96 -1.03 9.63 -3.88
C GLU A 96 0.47 9.47 -3.71
N SER A 97 1.23 10.55 -3.83
CA SER A 97 2.68 10.49 -3.58
C SER A 97 2.95 10.48 -2.07
N LEU A 98 3.89 9.63 -1.64
CA LEU A 98 4.42 9.64 -0.29
C LEU A 98 5.89 9.23 -0.32
N VAL A 99 6.77 10.19 -0.04
CA VAL A 99 8.21 9.94 0.09
C VAL A 99 8.52 9.65 1.55
N TRP A 100 9.18 8.52 1.81
CA TRP A 100 9.50 8.09 3.16
C TRP A 100 10.49 9.06 3.82
N GLY A 101 10.32 9.29 5.12
CA GLY A 101 11.22 10.15 5.91
C GLY A 101 11.03 11.65 5.70
N ILE A 102 10.15 12.09 4.78
CA ILE A 102 9.79 13.50 4.63
C ILE A 102 8.56 13.79 5.50
N ALA A 103 8.67 14.79 6.39
CA ALA A 103 7.54 15.25 7.17
C ALA A 103 6.45 15.79 6.25
N THR A 104 5.23 15.27 6.37
CA THR A 104 4.07 15.84 5.71
C THR A 104 3.86 17.25 6.27
N SER A 105 4.06 18.28 5.44
CA SER A 105 3.97 19.70 5.80
C SER A 105 2.51 20.13 5.98
N ASN A 106 1.82 19.55 6.97
CA ASN A 106 0.61 20.09 7.60
C ASN A 106 0.17 19.19 8.77
N ARG A 107 0.97 19.14 9.83
CA ARG A 107 0.44 18.78 11.15
C ARG A 107 0.37 20.05 11.99
N ASN A 108 -0.86 20.48 12.29
CA ASN A 108 -1.13 21.45 13.33
C ASN A 108 -0.48 20.95 14.64
N PRO A 109 0.55 21.63 15.18
CA PRO A 109 1.32 21.13 16.33
C PRO A 109 0.51 21.04 17.63
N ALA A 110 -0.72 21.58 17.67
CA ALA A 110 -1.54 21.67 18.87
C ALA A 110 -2.18 20.34 19.34
N VAL A 111 -2.12 19.25 18.56
CA VAL A 111 -2.85 18.00 18.88
C VAL A 111 -1.98 16.94 19.59
N PHE A 112 -0.66 17.12 19.66
CA PHE A 112 0.22 16.20 20.41
C PHE A 112 1.06 16.96 21.44
N LYS A 113 0.43 17.25 22.58
CA LYS A 113 1.16 17.43 23.85
C LYS A 113 0.69 16.38 24.84
N SER A 114 1.36 15.23 24.83
CA SER A 114 1.75 14.48 26.04
C SER A 114 2.38 13.15 25.62
N HIS A 115 3.70 13.10 25.56
CA HIS A 115 4.52 12.30 26.46
C HIS A 115 6.00 12.44 26.05
N THR A 116 6.83 12.52 27.08
CA THR A 116 8.22 13.00 27.10
C THR A 116 9.18 12.16 26.26
N GLU A 117 10.07 12.85 25.54
CA GLU A 117 11.28 12.32 24.90
C GLU A 117 12.26 11.79 25.95
N THR A 118 12.38 10.46 26.10
CA THR A 118 13.59 9.87 26.72
C THR A 118 14.04 8.52 26.14
N GLU A 119 13.27 7.76 25.35
CA GLU A 119 13.61 6.35 25.06
C GLU A 119 14.04 6.01 23.62
N ALA A 120 14.62 6.95 22.87
CA ALA A 120 15.03 6.71 21.47
C ALA A 120 16.55 6.54 21.26
N HIS A 121 17.30 6.04 22.24
CA HIS A 121 18.76 5.85 22.11
C HIS A 121 19.28 4.40 22.18
N ASN A 122 18.43 3.36 22.19
CA ASN A 122 18.91 1.98 22.45
C ASN A 122 18.34 0.84 21.58
N ILE A 123 17.98 1.05 20.31
CA ILE A 123 17.50 -0.06 19.44
C ILE A 123 18.26 -0.17 18.11
N PHE A 124 19.59 -0.04 18.17
CA PHE A 124 20.47 -0.50 17.09
C PHE A 124 21.55 -1.41 17.66
N ASN A 125 21.18 -2.59 18.15
CA ASN A 125 22.10 -3.73 18.06
C ASN A 125 21.39 -5.09 18.13
N THR A 126 21.89 -5.99 17.28
CA THR A 126 21.73 -7.45 17.24
C THR A 126 20.67 -8.08 16.33
N ARG A 127 21.22 -8.88 15.39
CA ARG A 127 20.58 -9.81 14.45
C ARG A 127 19.92 -10.99 15.17
N THR A 128 18.80 -11.49 14.66
CA THR A 128 18.66 -12.84 14.08
C THR A 128 17.24 -13.03 13.53
N LYS A 129 17.10 -13.51 12.29
CA LYS A 129 15.86 -14.11 11.78
C LYS A 129 16.09 -15.62 11.71
N ARG A 130 15.27 -16.39 12.41
CA ARG A 130 15.06 -17.82 12.13
C ARG A 130 13.72 -17.93 11.39
N PHE A 131 13.69 -18.83 10.42
CA PHE A 131 12.48 -19.24 9.72
C PHE A 131 11.49 -19.91 10.68
#